data_AF-A0A8D8IMT2-F1
#
_entry.id   AF-A0A8D8IMT2-F1
#
_cell.length_a   1.000
_cell.length_b   1.000
_cell.length_c   1.000
_cell.angle_alpha   90.00
_cell.angle_beta   90.00
_cell.angle_gamma   90.00
#
_symmetry.space_group_name_H-M   'P 1'
#
loop_
_entity.id
_entity.type
_entity.pdbx_description
1 polymer ?
#
loop_
_entity_poly.entity_id
_entity_poly.type
_entity_poly.pdbx_seq_one_letter_code
_entity_poly.pdbx_strand_id
1 'polypeptide(L)'
;KGEAICTAVALMTTAVISTCDHGIVAKIKRVIMERDTYPRKWGLGPKASQKKMMIQKGLLDKHGKPNGSTPQDWTSHYVDYSVSKDTEGSCDASAKRKRETGDSE
;
A
#
# COMPACT_ATOMS: atom_id res chain seq x y z
N LYS A 1 4.02 -22.93 -1.35
CA LYS A 1 5.47 -23.05 -1.64
C LYS A 1 6.26 -23.67 -0.49
N GLY A 2 5.79 -23.61 0.75
CA GLY A 2 6.45 -24.31 1.87
C GLY A 2 7.79 -23.70 2.31
N GLU A 3 8.07 -22.45 1.93
CA GLU A 3 9.30 -21.74 2.29
C GLU A 3 9.25 -21.28 3.76
N ALA A 4 10.38 -21.39 4.45
CA ALA A 4 10.51 -20.94 5.83
C ALA A 4 10.77 -19.43 5.90
N ILE A 5 9.79 -18.66 6.39
CA ILE A 5 9.86 -17.19 6.48
C ILE A 5 10.63 -16.75 7.73
N CYS A 6 10.19 -17.24 8.89
CA CYS A 6 10.76 -16.87 10.19
C CYS A 6 10.42 -17.92 11.25
N THR A 7 11.13 -17.85 12.38
CA THR A 7 10.74 -18.50 13.63
C THR A 7 10.02 -17.48 14.52
N ALA A 8 8.95 -17.91 15.18
CA ALA A 8 8.10 -17.05 15.99
C ALA A 8 7.59 -17.79 17.23
N VAL A 9 7.15 -17.01 18.22
CA VAL A 9 6.48 -17.50 19.43
C VAL A 9 4.99 -17.26 19.26
N ALA A 10 4.17 -18.30 19.42
CA ALA A 10 2.72 -18.20 19.31
C ALA A 10 2.14 -17.43 20.50
N LEU A 11 1.22 -16.51 20.23
CA LEU A 11 0.46 -15.76 21.24
C LEU A 11 -0.99 -16.26 21.34
N MET A 12 -1.49 -16.97 20.32
CA MET A 12 -2.83 -17.54 20.27
C MET A 12 -2.77 -19.06 20.15
N THR A 13 -3.80 -19.72 20.69
CA THR A 13 -4.02 -21.16 20.48
C THR A 13 -4.82 -21.41 19.20
N THR A 14 -4.79 -22.64 18.70
CA THR A 14 -5.46 -23.02 17.44
C THR A 14 -6.96 -22.71 17.44
N ALA A 15 -7.64 -22.95 18.55
CA ALA A 15 -9.07 -22.66 18.67
C ALA A 15 -9.37 -21.15 18.50
N VAL A 16 -8.54 -20.29 19.09
CA VAL A 16 -8.68 -18.83 19.02
C VAL A 16 -8.38 -18.32 17.61
N ILE A 17 -7.35 -18.86 16.95
CA ILE A 17 -7.02 -18.52 15.56
C ILE A 17 -8.22 -18.82 14.63
N SER A 18 -9.00 -19.86 14.92
CA SER A 18 -10.16 -20.22 14.11
C SER A 18 -11.35 -19.26 14.24
N THR A 19 -11.44 -18.48 15.32
CA THR A 19 -12.62 -17.64 15.62
C THR A 19 -12.34 -16.15 15.61
N CYS A 20 -11.08 -15.71 15.68
CA CYS A 20 -10.73 -14.30 15.78
C CYS A 20 -10.73 -13.58 14.42
N ASP A 21 -11.38 -12.42 14.35
CA ASP A 21 -11.37 -11.53 13.17
C ASP A 21 -10.09 -10.69 13.06
N HIS A 22 -9.50 -10.34 14.20
CA HIS A 22 -8.33 -9.47 14.30
C HIS A 22 -7.47 -9.83 15.50
N GLY A 23 -6.19 -9.44 15.44
CA GLY A 23 -5.24 -9.63 16.54
C GLY A 23 -3.87 -10.09 16.07
N ILE A 24 -2.93 -10.20 17.02
CA ILE A 24 -1.56 -10.64 16.76
C ILE A 24 -1.46 -12.12 17.10
N VAL A 25 -1.27 -12.96 16.08
CA VAL A 25 -1.21 -14.42 16.23
C VAL A 25 0.12 -14.89 16.81
N ALA A 26 1.24 -14.28 16.41
CA ALA A 26 2.58 -14.67 16.83
C ALA A 26 3.54 -13.47 16.84
N LYS A 27 4.55 -13.54 17.72
CA LYS A 27 5.65 -12.57 17.78
C LYS A 27 6.91 -13.17 17.15
N ILE A 28 7.50 -12.44 16.20
CA ILE A 28 8.70 -12.88 15.47
C ILE A 28 9.89 -12.98 16.44
N LYS A 29 10.67 -14.06 16.34
CA LYS A 29 11.91 -14.28 17.08
C LYS A 29 13.15 -14.14 16.20
N ARG A 30 13.16 -14.76 15.01
CA ARG A 30 14.25 -14.65 14.04
C ARG A 30 13.73 -14.79 12.61
N VAL A 31 14.08 -13.85 11.74
CA VAL A 31 13.76 -13.87 10.31
C VAL A 31 14.80 -14.70 9.56
N ILE A 32 14.36 -15.57 8.65
CA ILE A 32 15.21 -16.46 7.85
C ILE A 32 15.19 -16.02 6.37
N MET A 33 14.02 -15.63 5.88
CA MET A 33 13.82 -15.23 4.48
C MET A 33 14.31 -13.80 4.22
N GLU A 34 14.83 -13.57 3.01
CA GLU A 34 15.20 -12.25 2.53
C GLU A 34 13.97 -11.33 2.41
N ARG A 35 14.18 -10.02 2.61
CA ARG A 35 13.10 -9.03 2.63
C ARG A 35 12.41 -8.85 1.27
N ASP A 36 13.12 -9.08 0.17
CA ASP A 36 12.65 -8.73 -1.17
C ASP A 36 12.13 -9.94 -1.99
N THR A 37 12.15 -11.15 -1.40
CA THR A 37 11.59 -12.38 -2.00
C THR A 37 10.10 -12.25 -2.36
N TYR A 38 9.34 -11.49 -1.57
CA TYR A 38 7.92 -11.22 -1.79
C TYR A 38 7.67 -9.72 -1.95
N PRO A 39 7.85 -9.15 -3.16
CA PRO A 39 7.71 -7.72 -3.38
C PRO A 39 6.26 -7.28 -3.20
N ARG A 40 6.09 -6.11 -2.55
CA ARG A 40 4.77 -5.47 -2.43
C ARG A 40 4.24 -5.14 -3.82
N LYS A 41 3.03 -5.61 -4.13
CA LYS A 41 2.37 -5.34 -5.42
C LYS A 41 1.54 -4.04 -5.44
N TRP A 42 1.71 -3.17 -4.45
CA TRP A 42 1.00 -1.89 -4.41
C TRP A 42 1.44 -0.99 -5.59
N GLY A 43 0.47 -0.42 -6.32
CA GLY A 43 0.74 0.45 -7.47
C GLY A 43 1.11 -0.26 -8.78
N LEU A 44 1.10 -1.59 -8.81
CA LEU A 44 1.31 -2.41 -10.03
C LEU A 44 -0.01 -2.91 -10.66
N GLY A 45 -1.15 -2.44 -10.15
CA GLY A 45 -2.46 -2.74 -10.74
C GLY A 45 -2.66 -2.00 -12.08
N PRO A 46 -3.54 -2.51 -12.97
CA PRO A 46 -3.73 -1.96 -14.32
C PRO A 46 -4.05 -0.46 -14.32
N LYS A 47 -4.87 0.01 -13.38
CA LYS A 47 -5.23 1.44 -13.24
C LYS A 47 -4.05 2.30 -12.76
N ALA A 48 -3.26 1.81 -11.81
CA ALA A 48 -2.10 2.54 -11.30
C ALA A 48 -0.99 2.65 -12.35
N SER A 49 -0.75 1.56 -13.10
CA SER A 49 0.19 1.55 -14.23
C SER A 49 -0.27 2.47 -15.37
N GLN A 50 -1.56 2.46 -15.71
CA GLN A 50 -2.13 3.39 -16.71
C GLN A 50 -1.98 4.85 -16.28
N LYS A 51 -2.28 5.20 -15.02
CA LYS A 51 -2.06 6.56 -14.48
C LYS A 51 -0.61 6.98 -14.67
N LYS A 52 0.34 6.11 -14.32
CA LYS A 52 1.78 6.39 -14.46
C LYS A 52 2.20 6.58 -15.92
N MET A 53 1.68 5.76 -16.84
CA MET A 53 1.92 5.91 -18.28
C MET A 53 1.33 7.22 -18.82
N MET A 54 0.14 7.62 -18.37
CA MET A 54 -0.48 8.86 -18.81
C MET A 54 0.28 10.10 -18.32
N ILE A 55 0.82 10.07 -17.09
CA ILE A 55 1.71 11.11 -16.57
C ILE A 55 2.98 11.20 -17.43
N GLN A 56 3.59 10.06 -17.78
CA GLN A 56 4.77 10.02 -18.66
C GLN A 56 4.49 10.57 -20.07
N LYS A 57 3.28 10.33 -20.59
CA LYS A 57 2.82 10.88 -21.88
C LYS A 57 2.40 12.35 -21.83
N GLY A 58 2.42 12.98 -20.65
CA GLY A 58 1.96 14.37 -20.47
C GLY A 58 0.44 14.56 -20.56
N LEU A 59 -0.33 13.47 -20.66
CA LEU A 59 -1.80 13.51 -20.69
C LEU A 59 -2.40 13.83 -19.32
N LEU A 60 -1.61 13.68 -18.25
CA LEU A 60 -1.92 14.04 -16.88
C LEU A 60 -0.78 14.92 -16.33
N ASP A 61 -1.08 15.75 -15.33
CA ASP A 61 -0.07 16.52 -14.60
C ASP A 61 0.90 15.61 -13.82
N LYS A 62 2.03 16.14 -13.34
CA LYS A 62 3.03 15.45 -12.50
C LYS A 62 2.42 14.75 -11.30
N HIS A 63 1.31 15.29 -10.77
CA HIS A 63 0.57 14.73 -9.64
C HIS A 63 -0.58 13.81 -10.04
N GLY A 64 -0.76 13.58 -11.35
CA GLY A 64 -1.80 12.73 -11.90
C GLY A 64 -3.21 13.33 -11.86
N LYS A 65 -3.30 14.66 -11.83
CA LYS A 65 -4.56 15.39 -11.98
C LYS A 65 -4.89 15.59 -13.47
N PRO A 66 -6.18 15.67 -13.84
CA PRO A 66 -6.59 15.98 -15.20
C PRO A 66 -6.06 17.36 -15.66
N ASN A 67 -5.63 17.44 -16.91
CA ASN A 67 -5.23 18.66 -17.62
C ASN A 67 -6.06 18.80 -18.92
N GLY A 68 -5.81 19.85 -19.71
CA GLY A 68 -6.53 20.10 -20.98
C GLY A 68 -6.32 19.04 -22.07
N SER A 69 -5.40 18.10 -21.89
CA SER A 69 -5.09 17.00 -22.81
C SER A 69 -5.52 15.64 -22.26
N THR A 70 -6.21 15.59 -21.11
CA THR A 70 -6.67 14.33 -20.52
C THR A 70 -7.87 13.77 -21.29
N PRO A 71 -7.85 12.49 -21.71
CA PRO A 71 -9.00 11.85 -22.35
C PRO A 71 -10.23 11.80 -21.43
N GLN A 72 -11.41 12.03 -22.00
CA GLN A 72 -12.67 12.03 -21.24
C GLN A 72 -12.96 10.66 -20.57
N ASP A 73 -12.51 9.57 -21.19
CA ASP A 73 -12.57 8.21 -20.64
C ASP A 73 -11.85 8.07 -19.30
N TRP A 74 -10.72 8.76 -19.13
CA TRP A 74 -9.98 8.73 -17.86
C TRP A 74 -10.77 9.43 -16.75
N THR A 75 -11.33 10.61 -17.04
CA THR A 75 -12.12 11.38 -16.09
C THR A 75 -13.38 10.65 -15.64
N SER A 76 -14.02 9.89 -16.54
CA SER A 76 -15.24 9.13 -16.20
C SER A 76 -14.97 7.87 -15.36
N HIS A 77 -13.88 7.16 -15.65
CA HIS A 77 -13.58 5.86 -15.01
C HIS A 77 -12.58 5.90 -13.86
N TYR A 78 -11.88 7.01 -13.66
CA TYR A 78 -10.90 7.15 -12.58
C TYR A 78 -11.56 7.68 -11.31
N VAL A 79 -11.53 6.89 -10.25
CA VAL A 79 -12.00 7.28 -8.91
C VAL A 79 -10.78 7.55 -8.04
N ASP A 80 -10.68 8.78 -7.54
CA ASP A 80 -9.65 9.15 -6.57
C ASP A 80 -10.16 9.00 -5.15
N TYR A 81 -9.67 7.98 -4.43
CA TYR A 81 -10.05 7.72 -3.05
C TYR A 81 -9.25 8.55 -2.03
N SER A 82 -8.28 9.37 -2.48
CA SER A 82 -7.52 10.27 -1.59
C SER A 82 -8.23 11.60 -1.32
N VAL A 83 -9.24 11.93 -2.12
CA VAL A 83 -10.13 13.06 -1.84
C VAL A 83 -11.18 12.56 -0.87
N SER A 84 -10.89 12.69 0.43
CA SER A 84 -11.96 12.79 1.41
C SER A 84 -12.94 13.84 0.89
N LYS A 85 -14.22 13.46 0.78
CA LYS A 85 -15.27 14.40 0.43
C LYS A 85 -15.46 15.30 1.65
N ASP A 86 -14.52 16.21 1.87
CA ASP A 86 -14.51 17.17 2.97
C ASP A 86 -15.56 18.22 2.66
N THR A 87 -16.80 17.89 3.00
CA THR A 87 -17.79 18.89 3.36
C THR A 87 -17.76 18.99 4.89
N GLU A 88 -16.90 19.90 5.35
CA GLU A 88 -16.91 20.62 6.63
C GLU A 88 -16.67 19.85 7.95
N GLY A 89 -15.55 20.15 8.62
CA GLY A 89 -15.36 19.91 10.07
C GLY A 89 -13.93 19.57 10.50
N SER A 90 -13.14 20.58 10.87
CA SER A 90 -11.77 20.52 11.42
C SER A 90 -11.58 19.61 12.66
N CYS A 91 -10.52 18.77 12.70
CA CYS A 91 -9.45 18.78 13.73
C CYS A 91 -8.40 17.63 13.61
N ASP A 92 -7.13 18.03 13.72
CA ASP A 92 -5.95 17.35 14.30
C ASP A 92 -5.31 16.04 13.74
N ALA A 93 -4.06 15.85 14.16
CA ALA A 93 -2.90 15.26 13.53
C ALA A 93 -2.90 13.74 13.26
N SER A 94 -2.09 13.32 12.28
CA SER A 94 -1.43 12.01 12.38
C SER A 94 -0.08 11.94 11.65
N ALA A 95 0.87 11.38 12.40
CA ALA A 95 2.30 11.40 12.17
C ALA A 95 2.76 10.65 10.91
N LYS A 96 3.57 11.33 10.08
CA LYS A 96 4.37 10.69 9.03
C LYS A 96 5.42 9.77 9.67
N ARG A 97 5.17 8.45 9.62
CA ARG A 97 6.20 7.42 9.83
C ARG A 97 7.26 7.52 8.72
N LYS A 98 8.35 8.24 8.98
CA LYS A 98 9.60 8.19 8.22
C LYS A 98 10.25 6.83 8.46
N ARG A 99 10.50 6.04 7.41
CA ARG A 99 11.41 4.87 7.49
C ARG A 99 12.71 5.26 6.82
N GLU A 100 13.77 5.30 7.61
CA GLU A 100 15.13 5.51 7.13
C GLU A 100 15.59 4.27 6.38
N THR A 101 16.02 4.48 5.14
CA THR A 101 16.78 3.52 4.35
C THR A 101 18.16 3.40 4.98
N GLY A 102 18.47 2.25 5.57
CA GLY A 102 19.82 1.91 5.97
C GLY A 102 20.67 1.76 4.72
N ASP A 103 21.62 2.67 4.58
CA ASP A 103 22.72 2.62 3.64
C ASP A 103 23.54 1.34 3.89
N SER A 104 23.92 0.64 2.82
CA SER A 104 24.73 -0.58 2.88
C SER A 104 26.13 -0.21 2.40
N GLU A 105 27.10 -0.27 3.32
CA GLU A 105 28.50 -0.54 2.99
C GLU A 105 28.79 -2.03 3.21
#